data_AF-A0A6L3X6R4-F1
#
_entry.id   AF-A0A6L3X6R4-F1
#
_cell.length_a   1.000
_cell.length_b   1.000
_cell.length_c   1.000
_cell.angle_alpha   90.00
_cell.angle_beta   90.00
_cell.angle_gamma   90.00
#
_symmetry.space_group_name_H-M   'P 1'
#
loop_
_entity.id
_entity.type
_entity.pdbx_description
1 polymer ?
#
loop_
_entity_poly.entity_id
_entity_poly.type
_entity_poly.pdbx_seq_one_letter_code
_entity_poly.pdbx_strand_id
1 'polypeptide(L)'
;MLVLPRINFKDAGAMRVIKQMGPAILGVSVSQISLIINTIFASFLVSGSVSWMYYADRLMEFPSGVLGVALGTILLPSLSKSFASGNHDEYCRLMDWGLRLCFLLALPSAVALGILAKPLTVSLFQYGKFTAFDAAMTQRALVAYSVGLMGLI
;
A
#
# COMPACT_ATOMS: atom_id res chain seq x y z
N MET A 1 -9.02 39.19 -15.34
CA MET A 1 -10.39 38.75 -15.04
C MET A 1 -10.42 37.24 -15.08
N LEU A 2 -10.47 36.57 -13.92
CA LEU A 2 -10.60 35.10 -13.85
C LEU A 2 -12.05 34.75 -14.20
N VAL A 3 -12.23 34.03 -15.30
CA VAL A 3 -13.54 33.58 -15.78
C VAL A 3 -14.10 32.57 -14.77
N LEU A 4 -15.27 32.87 -14.20
CA LEU A 4 -15.94 31.97 -13.25
C LEU A 4 -16.34 30.65 -13.95
N PRO A 5 -16.11 29.48 -13.32
CA PRO A 5 -16.41 28.19 -13.92
C PRO A 5 -17.92 28.04 -14.12
N ARG A 6 -18.36 27.90 -15.38
CA ARG A 6 -19.75 27.54 -15.73
C ARG A 6 -19.91 26.03 -15.55
N ILE A 7 -20.57 25.62 -14.47
CA ILE A 7 -20.87 24.22 -14.19
C ILE A 7 -22.02 23.78 -15.11
N ASN A 8 -21.71 22.95 -16.11
CA ASN A 8 -22.71 22.33 -16.97
C ASN A 8 -22.76 20.82 -16.71
N PHE A 9 -23.80 20.36 -15.98
CA PHE A 9 -23.97 18.96 -15.57
C PHE A 9 -24.26 17.97 -16.71
N LYS A 10 -24.44 18.45 -17.95
CA LYS A 10 -24.67 17.63 -19.15
C LYS A 10 -23.48 17.62 -20.12
N ASP A 11 -22.32 18.10 -19.67
CA ASP A 11 -21.12 18.06 -20.49
C ASP A 11 -20.71 16.62 -20.84
N ALA A 12 -20.49 16.34 -22.12
CA ALA A 12 -20.16 15.00 -22.60
C ALA A 12 -18.81 14.49 -22.06
N GLY A 13 -17.86 15.40 -21.80
CA GLY A 13 -16.59 15.09 -21.15
C GLY A 13 -16.80 14.71 -19.68
N ALA A 14 -17.58 15.49 -18.93
CA ALA A 14 -17.91 15.18 -17.54
C ALA A 14 -18.62 13.83 -17.39
N MET A 15 -19.58 13.51 -18.27
CA MET A 15 -20.31 12.24 -18.23
C MET A 15 -19.41 11.03 -18.52
N ARG A 16 -18.41 11.19 -19.41
CA ARG A 16 -17.43 10.14 -19.71
C ARG A 16 -16.53 9.85 -18.52
N VAL A 17 -16.11 10.89 -17.80
CA VAL A 17 -15.33 10.77 -16.56
C VAL A 17 -16.17 10.11 -15.47
N ILE A 18 -17.42 10.55 -15.23
CA ILE A 18 -18.31 9.94 -14.23
C ILE A 18 -18.54 8.44 -14.51
N LYS A 19 -18.71 8.05 -15.78
CA LYS A 19 -18.87 6.64 -16.17
C LYS A 19 -17.64 5.79 -15.85
N GLN A 20 -16.43 6.35 -15.94
CA GLN A 20 -15.19 5.68 -15.55
C GLN A 20 -14.96 5.72 -14.03
N MET A 21 -15.38 6.80 -13.37
CA MET A 21 -15.29 6.95 -11.93
C MET A 21 -16.22 6.00 -11.18
N GLY A 22 -17.43 5.70 -11.69
CA GLY A 22 -18.38 4.81 -11.02
C GLY A 22 -17.76 3.47 -10.59
N PRO A 23 -17.18 2.68 -11.51
CA PRO A 23 -16.47 1.44 -11.17
C PRO A 23 -15.25 1.66 -10.28
N ALA A 24 -14.48 2.74 -10.53
CA ALA A 24 -13.29 3.04 -9.75
C ALA A 24 -13.62 3.37 -8.28
N ILE A 25 -14.68 4.14 -8.04
CA ILE A 25 -15.16 4.50 -6.70
C ILE A 25 -15.54 3.22 -5.94
N LEU A 26 -16.29 2.31 -6.56
CA LEU A 26 -16.64 1.04 -5.92
C LEU A 26 -15.39 0.24 -5.51
N GLY A 27 -14.36 0.19 -6.36
CA GLY A 27 -13.09 -0.45 -6.03
C GLY A 27 -12.37 0.22 -4.85
N VAL A 28 -12.26 1.55 -4.87
CA VAL A 28 -11.59 2.31 -3.80
C VAL A 28 -12.36 2.24 -2.49
N SER A 29 -13.70 2.24 -2.53
CA SER A 29 -14.54 2.15 -1.32
C SER A 29 -14.30 0.89 -0.50
N VAL A 30 -13.89 -0.23 -1.11
CA VAL A 30 -13.59 -1.47 -0.38
C VAL A 30 -12.44 -1.26 0.62
N SER A 31 -11.38 -0.56 0.21
CA SER A 31 -10.24 -0.24 1.10
C SER A 31 -10.67 0.63 2.28
N GLN A 32 -11.53 1.61 2.04
CA GLN A 32 -12.05 2.51 3.08
C GLN A 32 -12.95 1.77 4.07
N ILE A 33 -13.79 0.85 3.59
CA ILE A 33 -14.62 -0.01 4.44
C ILE A 33 -13.72 -0.90 5.32
N SER A 34 -12.67 -1.49 4.75
CA SER A 34 -11.70 -2.31 5.51
C SER A 34 -11.05 -1.50 6.63
N LEU A 35 -10.62 -0.27 6.37
CA LEU A 35 -10.04 0.61 7.39
C LEU A 35 -11.04 0.97 8.50
N ILE A 36 -12.30 1.23 8.16
CA ILE A 36 -13.35 1.48 9.14
C ILE A 36 -13.55 0.25 10.03
N ILE A 37 -13.64 -0.94 9.44
CA ILE A 37 -13.79 -2.20 10.18
C ILE A 37 -12.59 -2.43 11.12
N ASN A 38 -11.36 -2.23 10.64
CA ASN A 38 -10.15 -2.32 11.46
C ASN A 38 -10.19 -1.34 12.64
N THR A 39 -10.66 -0.11 12.40
CA THR A 39 -10.78 0.92 13.44
C THR A 39 -11.84 0.54 14.48
N ILE A 40 -12.97 -0.04 14.05
CA ILE A 40 -14.02 -0.55 14.96
C ILE A 40 -13.45 -1.65 15.85
N PHE A 41 -12.78 -2.66 15.28
CA PHE A 41 -12.14 -3.71 16.09
C PHE A 41 -11.10 -3.13 17.05
N ALA A 42 -10.22 -2.26 16.56
CA ALA A 42 -9.17 -1.64 17.37
C ALA A 42 -9.72 -0.72 18.47
N SER A 43 -10.90 -0.13 18.30
CA SER A 43 -11.58 0.67 19.34
C SER A 43 -12.08 -0.17 20.52
N PHE A 44 -12.28 -1.48 20.33
CA PHE A 44 -12.59 -2.42 21.41
C PHE A 44 -11.34 -2.91 22.15
N LEU A 45 -10.15 -2.62 21.64
CA LEU A 45 -8.88 -2.97 22.28
C LEU A 45 -8.41 -1.86 23.22
N VAL A 46 -7.33 -2.13 23.96
CA VAL A 46 -6.69 -1.18 24.87
C VAL A 46 -6.38 0.13 24.16
N SER A 47 -6.64 1.25 24.84
CA SER A 47 -6.32 2.60 24.35
C SER A 47 -4.88 2.66 23.81
N GLY A 48 -4.70 3.18 22.60
CA GLY A 48 -3.42 3.20 21.89
C GLY A 48 -3.27 2.14 20.80
N SER A 49 -4.11 1.09 20.77
CA SER A 49 -4.02 0.02 19.77
C SER A 49 -4.12 0.51 18.32
N VAL A 50 -5.05 1.43 18.05
CA VAL A 50 -5.17 2.08 16.73
C VAL A 50 -3.88 2.81 16.36
N SER A 51 -3.27 3.53 17.31
CA SER A 51 -2.03 4.27 17.09
C SER A 51 -0.85 3.33 16.84
N TRP A 52 -0.71 2.24 17.60
CA TRP A 52 0.35 1.25 17.37
C TRP A 52 0.24 0.59 16.01
N MET A 53 -0.97 0.21 15.58
CA MET A 53 -1.22 -0.35 14.24
C MET A 53 -0.91 0.69 13.16
N TYR A 54 -1.31 1.94 13.35
CA TYR A 54 -1.02 3.04 12.42
C TYR A 54 0.48 3.30 12.25
N TYR A 55 1.26 3.34 13.35
CA TYR A 55 2.71 3.52 13.27
C TYR A 55 3.41 2.33 12.61
N ALA A 56 2.93 1.11 12.85
CA ALA A 56 3.45 -0.08 12.19
C ALA A 56 3.13 -0.10 10.69
N ASP A 57 1.91 0.27 10.30
CA ASP A 57 1.48 0.38 8.90
C ASP A 57 2.32 1.41 8.13
N ARG A 58 2.58 2.59 8.72
CA ARG A 58 3.47 3.61 8.14
C ARG A 58 4.89 3.10 7.89
N LEU A 59 5.44 2.25 8.77
CA LEU A 59 6.75 1.64 8.54
C LEU A 59 6.73 0.61 7.39
N MET A 60 5.61 -0.08 7.20
CA MET A 60 5.42 -1.03 6.09
C MET A 60 5.28 -0.33 4.74
N GLU A 61 4.71 0.87 4.70
CA GLU A 61 4.59 1.66 3.47
C GLU A 61 5.94 2.04 2.85
N PHE A 62 7.01 2.15 3.64
CA PHE A 62 8.34 2.51 3.12
C PHE A 62 8.87 1.46 2.13
N PRO A 63 9.06 0.17 2.51
CA PRO A 63 9.51 -0.83 1.55
C PRO A 63 8.47 -1.14 0.48
N SER A 64 7.18 -1.12 0.81
CA SER A 64 6.11 -1.30 -0.18
C SER A 64 6.17 -0.23 -1.28
N GLY A 65 6.32 1.04 -0.90
CA GLY A 65 6.42 2.14 -1.84
C GLY A 65 7.68 2.09 -2.70
N VAL A 66 8.84 1.81 -2.10
CA VAL A 66 10.11 1.72 -2.84
C VAL A 66 10.08 0.56 -3.85
N LEU A 67 9.64 -0.62 -3.43
CA LEU A 67 9.56 -1.80 -4.30
C LEU A 67 8.46 -1.64 -5.36
N GLY A 68 7.30 -1.12 -4.99
CA GLY A 68 6.19 -0.86 -5.90
C GLY A 68 6.56 0.10 -7.02
N VAL A 69 7.29 1.18 -6.70
CA VAL A 69 7.77 2.13 -7.72
C VAL A 69 8.87 1.51 -8.60
N ALA A 70 9.83 0.80 -8.00
CA ALA A 70 10.91 0.15 -8.75
C ALA A 70 10.36 -0.89 -9.74
N LEU A 71 9.46 -1.76 -9.28
CA LEU A 71 8.82 -2.77 -10.12
C LEU A 71 7.88 -2.12 -11.14
N GLY A 72 7.06 -1.16 -10.71
CA GLY A 72 6.10 -0.47 -11.57
C GLY A 72 6.78 0.28 -12.72
N THR A 73 7.93 0.90 -12.49
CA THR A 73 8.64 1.63 -13.55
C THR A 73 9.31 0.72 -14.57
N ILE A 74 9.72 -0.49 -14.17
CA ILE A 74 10.42 -1.44 -15.05
C ILE A 74 9.43 -2.39 -15.75
N LEU A 75 8.48 -2.97 -15.02
CA LEU A 75 7.59 -4.01 -15.53
C LEU A 75 6.39 -3.48 -16.31
N LEU A 76 5.71 -2.43 -15.84
CA LEU A 76 4.50 -1.95 -16.51
C LEU A 76 4.74 -1.54 -17.96
N PRO A 77 5.80 -0.77 -18.31
CA PRO A 77 6.03 -0.39 -19.70
C PRO A 77 6.28 -1.61 -20.60
N SER A 78 7.08 -2.57 -20.13
CA SER A 78 7.39 -3.80 -20.87
C SER A 78 6.17 -4.69 -21.05
N LEU A 79 5.37 -4.89 -20.00
CA LEU A 79 4.12 -5.64 -20.05
C LEU A 79 3.10 -4.97 -20.97
N SER A 80 2.96 -3.64 -20.89
CA SER A 80 2.06 -2.86 -21.75
C SER A 80 2.44 -2.98 -23.22
N LYS A 81 3.75 -2.94 -23.53
CA LYS A 81 4.26 -3.10 -24.88
C LYS A 81 4.01 -4.52 -25.41
N SER A 82 4.32 -5.55 -24.61
CA SER A 82 4.13 -6.96 -24.99
C SER A 82 2.65 -7.32 -25.20
N PHE A 83 1.76 -6.75 -24.38
CA PHE A 83 0.31 -6.92 -24.53
C PHE A 83 -0.21 -6.25 -25.80
N ALA A 84 0.25 -5.02 -26.08
CA ALA A 84 -0.13 -4.29 -27.29
C ALA A 84 0.36 -4.95 -28.59
N SER A 85 1.50 -5.64 -28.56
CA SER A 85 2.03 -6.38 -29.70
C SER A 85 1.41 -7.79 -29.90
N GLY A 86 0.50 -8.21 -29.01
CA GLY A 86 -0.15 -9.54 -29.09
C GLY A 86 0.80 -10.72 -28.82
N ASN A 87 1.99 -10.48 -28.27
CA ASN A 87 2.98 -11.53 -28.01
C ASN A 87 2.73 -12.14 -26.62
N HIS A 88 1.85 -13.14 -26.57
CA HIS A 88 1.46 -13.79 -25.31
C HIS A 88 2.60 -14.53 -24.62
N ASP A 89 3.53 -15.14 -25.37
CA ASP A 89 4.66 -15.87 -24.79
C ASP A 89 5.63 -14.92 -24.07
N GLU A 90 5.91 -13.76 -24.68
CA GLU A 90 6.74 -12.73 -24.08
C GLU A 90 6.06 -12.11 -22.85
N TYR A 91 4.74 -11.91 -22.89
CA TYR A 91 3.97 -11.41 -21.75
C TYR A 91 4.04 -12.38 -20.57
N CYS A 92 3.82 -13.67 -20.80
CA CYS A 92 3.92 -14.70 -19.75
C CYS A 92 5.33 -14.77 -19.16
N ARG A 93 6.37 -14.69 -19.99
CA ARG A 93 7.75 -14.68 -19.52
C ARG A 93 8.09 -13.44 -18.69
N LEU A 94 7.63 -12.26 -19.13
CA LEU A 94 7.78 -11.01 -18.37
C LEU A 94 7.04 -11.05 -17.04
N MET A 95 5.84 -11.65 -17.01
CA MET A 95 5.08 -11.82 -15.78
C MET A 95 5.78 -12.76 -14.80
N ASP A 96 6.26 -13.93 -15.25
CA ASP A 96 7.01 -14.86 -14.39
C ASP A 96 8.30 -14.21 -13.86
N TRP A 97 9.03 -13.50 -14.73
CA TRP A 97 10.20 -12.74 -14.31
C TRP A 97 9.86 -11.65 -13.28
N GLY A 98 8.75 -10.93 -13.49
CA GLY A 98 8.25 -9.91 -12.57
C GLY A 98 7.91 -10.48 -11.20
N LEU A 99 7.15 -11.57 -11.16
CA LEU A 99 6.79 -12.26 -9.92
C LEU A 99 8.03 -12.77 -9.18
N ARG A 100 8.99 -13.37 -9.89
CA ARG A 100 10.26 -13.80 -9.29
C ARG A 100 11.03 -12.63 -8.69
N LEU A 101 11.06 -11.49 -9.37
CA LEU A 101 11.70 -10.28 -8.87
C LEU A 101 10.95 -9.72 -7.65
N CYS A 102 9.61 -9.74 -7.65
CA CYS A 102 8.80 -9.38 -6.48
C CYS A 102 9.21 -10.23 -5.28
N PHE A 103 9.20 -11.56 -5.39
CA PHE A 103 9.60 -12.45 -4.29
C PHE A 103 11.06 -12.25 -3.87
N LEU A 104 11.97 -12.07 -4.83
CA LEU A 104 13.39 -11.86 -4.57
C LEU A 104 13.65 -10.60 -3.74
N LEU A 105 12.83 -9.54 -3.90
CA LEU A 105 12.99 -8.27 -3.20
C LEU A 105 12.09 -8.13 -1.96
N ALA A 106 10.85 -8.62 -2.03
CA ALA A 106 9.87 -8.53 -0.96
C ALA A 106 10.24 -9.43 0.21
N LEU A 107 10.69 -10.67 -0.04
CA LEU A 107 11.01 -11.64 1.00
C LEU A 107 12.16 -11.17 1.91
N PRO A 108 13.33 -10.73 1.41
CA PRO A 108 14.38 -10.20 2.28
C PRO A 108 13.94 -8.90 2.96
N SER A 109 13.13 -8.06 2.31
CA SER A 109 12.60 -6.83 2.93
C SER A 109 11.65 -7.13 4.09
N ALA A 110 10.78 -8.13 3.95
CA ALA A 110 9.88 -8.62 5.00
C ALA A 110 10.67 -9.16 6.19
N VAL A 111 11.66 -10.02 5.92
CA VAL A 111 12.53 -10.58 6.97
C VAL A 111 13.34 -9.49 7.67
N ALA A 112 13.91 -8.56 6.91
CA ALA A 112 14.67 -7.43 7.46
C ALA A 112 13.78 -6.56 8.36
N LEU A 113 12.57 -6.19 7.90
CA LEU A 113 11.60 -5.45 8.70
C LEU A 113 11.24 -6.18 10.00
N GLY A 114 11.00 -7.49 9.94
CA GLY A 114 10.68 -8.29 11.11
C GLY A 114 11.82 -8.34 12.13
N ILE A 115 13.05 -8.57 11.67
CA ILE A 115 14.25 -8.62 12.54
C ILE A 115 14.56 -7.24 13.12
N LEU A 116 14.51 -6.19 12.30
CA LEU A 116 14.80 -4.81 12.67
C LEU A 116 13.60 -4.10 13.31
N ALA A 117 12.47 -4.79 13.52
CA ALA A 117 11.25 -4.17 14.03
C ALA A 117 11.48 -3.43 15.36
N LYS A 118 12.18 -4.07 16.30
CA LYS A 118 12.50 -3.47 17.61
C LYS A 118 13.40 -2.24 17.50
N PRO A 119 14.59 -2.31 16.88
CA PRO A 119 15.44 -1.13 16.77
C PRO A 119 14.79 -0.01 15.94
N LEU A 120 13.98 -0.32 14.93
CA LEU A 120 13.25 0.68 14.15
C LEU A 120 12.19 1.41 14.99
N THR A 121 11.32 0.68 15.69
CA THR A 121 10.25 1.33 16.48
C THR A 121 10.81 2.12 17.64
N VAL A 122 11.85 1.61 18.31
CA VAL A 122 12.52 2.32 19.40
C VAL A 122 13.22 3.57 18.89
N SER A 123 14.05 3.45 17.84
CA SER A 123 14.84 4.60 17.35
C SER A 123 13.99 5.70 16.73
N LEU A 124 12.90 5.31 16.03
CA LEU A 124 12.07 6.26 15.30
C LEU A 124 10.92 6.84 16.11
N PHE A 125 10.41 6.13 17.12
CA PHE A 125 9.19 6.57 17.82
C PHE A 125 9.35 6.71 19.33
N GLN A 126 10.36 6.11 19.97
CA GLN A 126 10.51 6.17 21.44
C GLN A 126 11.10 7.51 21.91
N TYR A 127 10.30 8.56 21.79
CA TYR A 127 10.60 9.88 22.33
C TYR A 127 9.35 10.58 22.89
N GLY A 128 9.55 11.51 23.83
CA GLY A 128 8.48 12.31 24.41
C GLY A 128 7.47 11.48 25.20
N LYS A 129 6.22 11.44 24.71
CA LYS A 129 5.11 10.71 25.36
C LYS A 129 5.02 9.23 24.96
N PHE A 130 5.87 8.78 24.05
CA PHE A 130 5.85 7.40 23.56
C PHE A 130 6.69 6.51 24.48
N THR A 131 6.03 5.58 25.17
CA THR A 131 6.67 4.74 26.18
C THR A 131 7.34 3.52 25.56
N ALA A 132 8.20 2.85 26.32
CA ALA A 132 8.78 1.56 25.90
C ALA A 132 7.71 0.48 25.68
N PHE A 133 6.57 0.58 26.37
CA PHE A 133 5.43 -0.31 26.15
C PHE A 133 4.80 -0.07 24.77
N ASP A 134 4.60 1.20 24.39
CA ASP A 134 4.09 1.56 23.07
C ASP A 134 5.02 1.05 21.96
N ALA A 135 6.34 1.17 22.14
CA ALA A 135 7.32 0.66 21.19
C ALA A 135 7.26 -0.86 21.03
N ALA A 136 7.05 -1.59 22.13
CA ALA A 136 6.90 -3.04 22.10
C ALA A 136 5.58 -3.49 21.43
N MET A 137 4.48 -2.76 21.63
CA MET A 137 3.21 -3.08 20.99
C MET A 137 3.24 -2.76 19.49
N THR A 138 3.80 -1.60 19.09
CA THR A 138 4.05 -1.28 17.68
C THR A 138 4.99 -2.28 17.03
N GLN A 139 6.03 -2.75 17.73
CA GLN A 139 6.93 -3.80 17.23
C GLN A 139 6.14 -5.08 16.89
N ARG A 140 5.25 -5.53 17.77
CA ARG A 140 4.44 -6.74 17.53
C ARG A 140 3.53 -6.57 16.31
N ALA A 141 2.88 -5.40 16.19
CA ALA A 141 2.09 -5.08 15.01
C ALA A 141 2.94 -5.07 13.74
N LEU A 142 4.15 -4.50 13.79
CA LEU A 142 5.08 -4.45 12.64
C LEU A 142 5.55 -5.84 12.22
N VAL A 143 5.83 -6.74 13.16
CA VAL A 143 6.16 -8.15 12.84
C VAL A 143 4.98 -8.83 12.16
N ALA A 144 3.75 -8.62 12.64
CA ALA A 144 2.56 -9.17 12.00
C ALA A 144 2.38 -8.63 10.56
N TYR A 145 2.56 -7.32 10.36
CA TYR A 145 2.52 -6.69 9.04
C TYR A 145 3.65 -7.14 8.11
N SER A 146 4.85 -7.42 8.64
CA SER A 146 5.98 -7.88 7.83
C SER A 146 5.68 -9.20 7.09
N VAL A 147 4.88 -10.09 7.68
CA VAL A 147 4.42 -11.32 7.01
C VAL A 147 3.43 -10.99 5.88
N GLY A 148 2.56 -10.00 6.10
CA GLY A 148 1.61 -9.52 5.10
C GLY A 148 2.24 -8.79 3.92
N LEU A 149 3.47 -8.27 4.07
CA LEU A 149 4.18 -7.53 3.02
C LEU A 149 4.31 -8.34 1.72
N MET A 150 4.51 -9.65 1.81
CA MET A 150 4.63 -10.51 0.61
C MET A 150 3.35 -10.64 -0.19
N GLY A 151 2.18 -10.48 0.44
CA GLY A 151 0.88 -10.52 -0.27
C GLY A 151 0.46 -9.17 -0.81
N LEU A 152 1.14 -8.10 -0.39
CA LEU A 152 0.81 -6.72 -0.72
C LEU A 152 1.57 -6.22 -1.97
N ILE A 153 2.75 -6.81 -2.23
CA ILE A 153 3.61 -6.55 -3.40
C ILE A 153 3.33 -7.59 -4.49
#